data_AF-A0A139PMZ3-F1
#
_entry.id   AF-A0A139PMZ3-F1
#
_cell.length_a   1.000
_cell.length_b   1.000
_cell.length_c   1.000
_cell.angle_alpha   90.00
_cell.angle_beta   90.00
_cell.angle_gamma   90.00
#
_symmetry.space_group_name_H-M   'P 1'
#
loop_
_entity.id
_entity.type
_entity.pdbx_description
1 polymer ?
#
loop_
_entity_poly.entity_id
_entity_poly.type
_entity_poly.pdbx_seq_one_letter_code
_entity_poly.pdbx_strand_id
1 'polypeptide(L)'
;MYYDYDVVERPGKYYNQFGKDNFVITTTGRGTTRDFSVIVTNLLPDIQLQMNGQGFMRYDNEIDETSLFQNNDNMNQEFANKLGLNLDDTFAYVYGLLNSKEYQEKYANDLKKDLARIPIVKNKERYVEVGQKLMDLHLNYEEVPVYDGVGITTAENPSYKVTKMRFAKKRDEKGKSVNDLSTIIFNIDITISNIPEKAYEYVVNGRSAIEWIIDQYQVKTDKKSGITDDPNDYSEDEKYIFNLLLRIINVSVQTVDLVNSLPKFEVEE
;
A
#
# COMPACT_ATOMS: atom_id res chain seq x y z
N MET A 1 -1.46 6.92 -16.88
CA MET A 1 -0.04 6.70 -17.25
C MET A 1 0.01 6.39 -18.74
N TYR A 2 0.83 7.10 -19.53
CA TYR A 2 1.10 6.70 -20.92
C TYR A 2 2.32 5.77 -20.90
N TYR A 3 2.09 4.47 -21.08
CA TYR A 3 3.08 3.42 -20.85
C TYR A 3 3.46 2.76 -22.18
N ASP A 4 4.53 3.27 -22.80
CA ASP A 4 5.00 2.86 -24.12
C ASP A 4 6.54 2.82 -24.17
N TYR A 5 7.11 1.90 -24.97
CA TYR A 5 8.57 1.75 -25.12
C TYR A 5 9.26 3.01 -25.62
N ASP A 6 8.58 3.85 -26.40
CA ASP A 6 9.18 5.05 -26.99
C ASP A 6 9.43 6.16 -25.96
N VAL A 7 8.72 6.12 -24.82
CA VAL A 7 8.80 7.16 -23.78
C VAL A 7 9.21 6.65 -22.40
N VAL A 8 9.10 5.34 -22.15
CA VAL A 8 9.46 4.73 -20.87
C VAL A 8 10.91 4.25 -20.94
N GLU A 9 11.78 4.91 -20.18
CA GLU A 9 13.21 4.58 -20.10
C GLU A 9 13.48 3.11 -19.73
N ARG A 10 12.67 2.55 -18.82
CA ARG A 10 12.79 1.16 -18.34
C ARG A 10 11.42 0.53 -18.06
N PRO A 11 10.76 -0.07 -19.06
CA PRO A 11 9.48 -0.73 -18.83
C PRO A 11 9.63 -2.01 -18.00
N GLY A 12 10.80 -2.65 -18.04
CA GLY A 12 11.03 -3.91 -17.33
C GLY A 12 10.13 -5.02 -17.90
N LYS A 13 9.75 -5.97 -17.04
CA LYS A 13 8.92 -7.11 -17.46
C LYS A 13 7.42 -6.80 -17.53
N TYR A 14 6.98 -5.73 -16.87
CA TYR A 14 5.55 -5.42 -16.77
C TYR A 14 4.87 -5.16 -18.11
N TYR A 15 5.60 -4.62 -19.10
CA TYR A 15 5.03 -4.35 -20.42
C TYR A 15 4.52 -5.61 -21.12
N ASN A 16 5.31 -6.69 -21.12
CA ASN A 16 4.91 -7.95 -21.77
C ASN A 16 4.08 -8.84 -20.84
N GLN A 17 4.41 -8.85 -19.54
CA GLN A 17 3.96 -9.90 -18.62
C GLN A 17 2.79 -9.47 -17.73
N PHE A 18 2.55 -8.18 -17.52
CA PHE A 18 1.50 -7.75 -16.59
C PHE A 18 0.11 -8.05 -17.13
N GLY A 19 -0.17 -7.72 -18.39
CA GLY A 19 -1.45 -8.01 -19.05
C GLY A 19 -2.66 -7.37 -18.36
N LYS A 20 -3.84 -8.02 -18.48
CA LYS A 20 -5.08 -7.63 -17.78
C LYS A 20 -5.25 -8.45 -16.52
N ASP A 21 -5.95 -7.89 -15.53
CA ASP A 21 -6.40 -8.57 -14.31
C ASP A 21 -5.28 -9.32 -13.57
N ASN A 22 -4.20 -8.60 -13.24
CA ASN A 22 -3.05 -9.14 -12.53
C ASN A 22 -2.84 -8.44 -11.19
N PHE A 23 -2.15 -9.13 -10.28
CA PHE A 23 -1.79 -8.61 -8.96
C PHE A 23 -0.29 -8.68 -8.79
N VAL A 24 0.29 -7.66 -8.15
CA VAL A 24 1.72 -7.64 -7.86
C VAL A 24 1.95 -7.25 -6.41
N ILE A 25 2.71 -8.09 -5.70
CA ILE A 25 3.22 -7.75 -4.37
C ILE A 25 4.51 -6.97 -4.57
N THR A 26 4.57 -5.75 -4.05
CA THR A 26 5.77 -4.90 -4.14
C THR A 26 6.42 -4.78 -2.76
N THR A 27 7.74 -4.94 -2.71
CA THR A 27 8.54 -4.85 -1.48
C THR A 27 9.53 -3.71 -1.56
N THR A 28 9.91 -3.15 -0.41
CA THR A 28 10.92 -2.09 -0.34
C THR A 28 12.24 -2.48 -1.00
N GLY A 29 12.85 -1.54 -1.73
CA GLY A 29 14.09 -1.77 -2.48
C GLY A 29 15.30 -2.07 -1.61
N ARG A 30 16.23 -2.88 -2.13
CA ARG A 30 17.43 -3.31 -1.42
C ARG A 30 18.36 -2.11 -1.16
N GLY A 31 18.98 -2.09 0.03
CA GLY A 31 19.90 -1.04 0.44
C GLY A 31 19.23 0.28 0.83
N THR A 32 17.90 0.30 0.92
CA THR A 32 17.14 1.46 1.42
C THR A 32 17.55 1.82 2.84
N THR A 33 17.39 3.09 3.22
CA THR A 33 17.45 3.49 4.64
C THR A 33 16.11 3.34 5.35
N ARG A 34 15.02 3.12 4.61
CA ARG A 34 13.66 2.95 5.14
C ARG A 34 13.46 1.53 5.66
N ASP A 35 12.50 1.38 6.57
CA ASP A 35 12.11 0.07 7.07
C ASP A 35 11.43 -0.75 5.98
N PHE A 36 11.48 -2.07 6.13
CA PHE A 36 10.84 -2.99 5.20
C PHE A 36 9.32 -2.83 5.25
N SER A 37 8.69 -2.74 4.09
CA SER A 37 7.25 -2.75 3.95
C SER A 37 6.85 -3.42 2.65
N VAL A 38 5.59 -3.81 2.58
CA VAL A 38 5.03 -4.56 1.46
C VAL A 38 3.63 -4.03 1.14
N ILE A 39 3.31 -3.91 -0.15
CA ILE A 39 1.97 -3.53 -0.60
C ILE A 39 1.61 -4.30 -1.87
N VAL A 40 0.37 -4.76 -1.95
CA VAL A 40 -0.18 -5.39 -3.15
C VAL A 40 -0.92 -4.34 -3.98
N THR A 41 -0.85 -4.45 -5.30
CA THR A 41 -1.63 -3.61 -6.21
C THR A 41 -2.08 -4.42 -7.42
N ASN A 42 -3.22 -4.05 -7.99
CA ASN A 42 -3.74 -4.53 -9.26
C ASN A 42 -3.41 -3.58 -10.44
N LEU A 43 -2.64 -2.53 -10.18
CA LEU A 43 -2.19 -1.56 -11.18
C LEU A 43 -0.69 -1.72 -11.45
N LEU A 44 -0.25 -1.19 -12.59
CA LEU A 44 1.18 -1.13 -12.93
C LEU A 44 1.95 -0.31 -11.89
N PRO A 45 2.89 -0.92 -11.14
CA PRO A 45 3.59 -0.22 -10.08
C PRO A 45 4.69 0.67 -10.66
N ASP A 46 4.78 1.91 -10.18
CA ASP A 46 5.94 2.76 -10.43
C ASP A 46 7.19 2.23 -9.68
N ILE A 47 8.37 2.44 -10.26
CA ILE A 47 9.65 1.99 -9.66
C ILE A 47 9.90 2.61 -8.27
N GLN A 48 9.38 3.80 -8.00
CA GLN A 48 9.49 4.48 -6.71
C GLN A 48 8.38 4.13 -5.71
N LEU A 49 7.36 3.35 -6.09
CA LEU A 49 6.26 2.95 -5.20
C LEU A 49 6.80 2.43 -3.86
N GLN A 50 7.83 1.58 -3.93
CA GLN A 50 8.54 1.00 -2.79
C GLN A 50 10.06 1.30 -2.85
N MET A 51 10.43 2.52 -3.27
CA MET A 51 11.82 3.03 -3.29
C MET A 51 12.81 2.10 -4.04
N ASN A 52 12.68 2.01 -5.37
CA ASN A 52 13.40 1.04 -6.22
C ASN A 52 13.11 -0.42 -5.82
N GLY A 53 11.87 -0.67 -5.42
CA GLY A 53 11.38 -1.96 -4.98
C GLY A 53 11.35 -3.01 -6.08
N GLN A 54 11.12 -4.26 -5.68
CA GLN A 54 10.80 -5.33 -6.62
C GLN A 54 9.31 -5.65 -6.51
N GLY A 55 8.71 -6.04 -7.63
CA GLY A 55 7.36 -6.57 -7.66
C GLY A 55 7.34 -8.03 -8.08
N PHE A 56 6.49 -8.79 -7.42
CA PHE A 56 6.26 -10.22 -7.63
C PHE A 56 4.84 -10.40 -8.16
N MET A 57 4.72 -10.63 -9.47
CA MET A 57 3.43 -10.77 -10.17
C MET A 57 2.80 -12.13 -9.86
N ARG A 58 1.48 -12.17 -9.64
CA ARG A 58 0.71 -13.40 -9.46
C ARG A 58 0.64 -14.21 -10.75
N TYR A 59 0.51 -13.52 -11.88
CA TYR A 59 0.45 -14.12 -13.21
C TYR A 59 1.55 -13.59 -14.13
N ASP A 60 2.02 -14.44 -15.03
CA ASP A 60 2.78 -14.06 -16.22
C ASP A 60 1.84 -14.17 -17.43
N ASN A 61 1.34 -13.03 -17.89
CA ASN A 61 0.35 -12.94 -18.96
C ASN A 61 0.98 -12.80 -20.35
N GLU A 62 2.28 -13.07 -20.47
CA GLU A 62 2.94 -13.12 -21.77
C GLU A 62 2.37 -14.26 -22.62
N ILE A 63 1.91 -13.93 -23.83
CA ILE A 63 1.27 -14.89 -24.72
C ILE A 63 2.36 -15.79 -25.33
N ASP A 64 2.39 -17.05 -24.92
CA ASP A 64 3.14 -18.09 -25.64
C ASP A 64 2.31 -18.59 -26.83
N GLU A 65 2.69 -18.18 -28.04
CA GLU A 65 2.06 -18.60 -29.30
C GLU A 65 2.23 -20.10 -29.59
N THR A 66 3.15 -20.78 -28.90
CA THR A 66 3.45 -22.21 -29.13
C THR A 66 2.67 -23.14 -28.20
N SER A 67 2.06 -22.63 -27.13
CA SER A 67 1.31 -23.45 -26.17
C SER A 67 -0.16 -23.59 -26.55
N LEU A 68 -0.65 -24.83 -26.55
CA LEU A 68 -2.08 -25.15 -26.76
C LEU A 68 -2.96 -24.78 -25.56
N PHE A 69 -2.36 -24.73 -24.35
CA PHE A 69 -3.02 -24.31 -23.12
C PHE A 69 -2.14 -23.29 -22.41
N GLN A 70 -2.61 -22.05 -22.30
CA GLN A 70 -1.90 -21.03 -21.55
C GLN A 70 -2.11 -21.27 -20.05
N ASN A 71 -1.01 -21.50 -19.33
CA ASN A 71 -0.98 -21.45 -17.88
C ASN A 71 -0.13 -20.24 -17.49
N ASN A 72 -0.79 -19.23 -16.91
CA ASN A 72 -0.18 -17.96 -16.58
C ASN A 72 0.24 -17.90 -15.10
N ASP A 73 0.11 -18.98 -14.33
CA ASP A 73 0.51 -19.00 -12.92
C ASP A 73 2.01 -18.76 -12.77
N ASN A 74 2.39 -17.65 -12.13
CA ASN A 74 3.78 -17.32 -11.82
C ASN A 74 4.19 -17.81 -10.41
N MET A 75 3.39 -18.71 -9.83
CA MET A 75 3.64 -19.31 -8.52
C MET A 75 4.34 -20.66 -8.66
N ASN A 76 5.30 -20.94 -7.77
CA ASN A 76 5.99 -22.22 -7.78
C ASN A 76 5.11 -23.33 -7.17
N GLN A 77 4.67 -24.27 -8.01
CA GLN A 77 3.83 -25.39 -7.60
C GLN A 77 4.51 -26.31 -6.56
N GLU A 78 5.82 -26.52 -6.63
CA GLU A 78 6.54 -27.34 -5.64
C GLU A 78 6.51 -26.67 -4.26
N PHE A 79 6.61 -25.35 -4.21
CA PHE A 79 6.51 -24.59 -2.97
C PHE A 79 5.10 -24.66 -2.37
N ALA A 80 4.07 -24.48 -3.21
CA ALA A 80 2.67 -24.64 -2.79
C ALA A 80 2.38 -26.06 -2.26
N ASN A 81 2.90 -27.10 -2.94
CA ASN A 81 2.77 -28.49 -2.52
C ASN A 81 3.47 -28.76 -1.17
N LYS A 82 4.65 -28.18 -0.94
CA LYS A 82 5.35 -28.27 0.37
C LYS A 82 4.56 -27.60 1.49
N LEU A 83 3.90 -26.48 1.20
CA LEU A 83 2.98 -25.83 2.12
C LEU A 83 1.67 -26.61 2.26
N GLY A 84 1.33 -27.52 1.35
CA GLY A 84 0.01 -28.17 1.31
C GLY A 84 -1.12 -27.18 1.03
N LEU A 85 -0.83 -26.12 0.28
CA LEU A 85 -1.77 -25.05 -0.10
C LEU A 85 -1.96 -25.05 -1.63
N ASN A 86 -3.08 -24.48 -2.09
CA ASN A 86 -3.23 -24.13 -3.51
C ASN A 86 -2.41 -22.86 -3.85
N LEU A 87 -2.34 -22.49 -5.13
CA LEU A 87 -1.51 -21.38 -5.59
C LEU A 87 -1.96 -20.01 -5.06
N ASP A 88 -3.28 -19.79 -4.98
CA ASP A 88 -3.85 -18.53 -4.48
C ASP A 88 -3.63 -18.37 -2.98
N ASP A 89 -3.86 -19.43 -2.21
CA ASP A 89 -3.57 -19.47 -0.78
C ASP A 89 -2.07 -19.29 -0.53
N THR A 90 -1.21 -19.84 -1.40
CA THR A 90 0.24 -19.65 -1.29
C THR A 90 0.63 -18.19 -1.53
N PHE A 91 0.02 -17.51 -2.50
CA PHE A 91 0.27 -16.08 -2.73
C PHE A 91 -0.21 -15.22 -1.55
N ALA A 92 -1.39 -15.51 -1.02
CA ALA A 92 -1.92 -14.86 0.17
C ALA A 92 -1.06 -15.12 1.42
N TYR A 93 -0.57 -16.35 1.58
CA TYR A 93 0.38 -16.73 2.64
C TYR A 93 1.64 -15.87 2.61
N VAL A 94 2.24 -15.69 1.42
CA VAL A 94 3.42 -14.82 1.25
C VAL A 94 3.08 -13.40 1.69
N TYR A 95 1.93 -12.86 1.27
CA TYR A 95 1.53 -11.51 1.65
C TYR A 95 1.30 -11.36 3.16
N GLY A 96 0.60 -12.32 3.78
CA GLY A 96 0.37 -12.34 5.23
C GLY A 96 1.67 -12.42 6.02
N LEU A 97 2.61 -13.28 5.59
CA LEU A 97 3.90 -13.43 6.25
C LEU A 97 4.76 -12.18 6.15
N LEU A 98 4.82 -11.56 4.97
CA LEU A 98 5.59 -10.34 4.75
C LEU A 98 5.07 -9.15 5.57
N ASN A 99 3.80 -9.17 6.00
CA ASN A 99 3.21 -8.18 6.89
C ASN A 99 3.38 -8.52 8.39
N SER A 100 3.97 -9.66 8.75
CA SER A 100 4.20 -10.03 10.16
C SER A 100 5.31 -9.18 10.78
N LYS A 101 4.98 -8.46 11.86
CA LYS A 101 5.95 -7.65 12.62
C LYS A 101 7.12 -8.50 13.14
N GLU A 102 6.85 -9.68 13.70
CA GLU A 102 7.89 -10.58 14.22
C GLU A 102 8.83 -11.08 13.11
N TYR A 103 8.31 -11.36 11.90
CA TYR A 103 9.14 -11.72 10.75
C TYR A 103 10.03 -10.55 10.32
N GLN A 104 9.44 -9.35 10.17
CA GLN A 104 10.16 -8.15 9.76
C GLN A 104 11.26 -7.78 10.75
N GLU A 105 10.99 -7.85 12.06
CA GLU A 105 11.97 -7.58 13.11
C GLU A 105 13.10 -8.61 13.14
N LYS A 106 12.76 -9.90 13.07
CA LYS A 106 13.75 -10.99 13.13
C LYS A 106 14.71 -10.96 11.95
N TYR A 107 14.22 -10.64 10.75
CA TYR A 107 15.00 -10.63 9.50
C TYR A 107 15.31 -9.22 8.99
N ALA A 108 15.19 -8.17 9.81
CA ALA A 108 15.34 -6.76 9.40
C ALA A 108 16.65 -6.50 8.64
N ASN A 109 17.76 -7.11 9.10
CA ASN A 109 19.06 -6.97 8.46
C ASN A 109 19.14 -7.61 7.07
N ASP A 110 18.49 -8.76 6.88
CA ASP A 110 18.46 -9.49 5.62
C ASP A 110 17.50 -8.81 4.63
N LEU A 111 16.30 -8.43 5.10
CA LEU A 111 15.29 -7.70 4.31
C LEU A 111 15.81 -6.36 3.77
N LYS A 112 16.76 -5.74 4.48
CA LYS A 112 17.42 -4.52 4.03
C LYS A 112 18.46 -4.77 2.93
N LYS A 113 19.09 -5.94 2.90
CA LYS A 113 20.26 -6.22 2.04
C LYS A 113 19.93 -7.10 0.83
N ASP A 114 18.96 -7.98 0.95
CA ASP A 114 18.61 -8.98 -0.06
C ASP A 114 17.08 -9.12 -0.20
N LEU A 115 16.62 -9.98 -1.10
CA LEU A 115 15.19 -10.29 -1.20
C LEU A 115 14.69 -11.02 0.03
N ALA A 116 13.43 -10.75 0.37
CA ALA A 116 12.71 -11.49 1.38
C ALA A 116 12.66 -12.98 1.03
N ARG A 117 13.13 -13.81 1.97
CA ARG A 117 13.04 -15.26 1.86
C ARG A 117 11.89 -15.74 2.73
N ILE A 118 11.04 -16.57 2.15
CA ILE A 118 9.79 -17.03 2.77
C ILE A 118 10.03 -18.38 3.45
N PRO A 119 10.13 -18.45 4.80
CA PRO A 119 10.15 -19.71 5.51
C PRO A 119 8.77 -20.39 5.48
N ILE A 120 8.75 -21.68 5.78
CA ILE A 120 7.51 -22.41 6.12
C ILE A 120 7.28 -22.23 7.62
N VAL A 121 6.11 -21.74 8.00
CA VAL A 121 5.76 -21.43 9.39
C VAL A 121 4.63 -22.32 9.88
N LYS A 122 4.56 -22.50 11.20
CA LYS A 122 3.41 -23.12 11.86
C LYS A 122 2.17 -22.24 11.71
N ASN A 123 0.99 -22.86 11.77
CA ASN A 123 -0.32 -22.18 11.62
C ASN A 123 -0.45 -21.41 10.29
N LYS A 124 0.06 -21.98 9.19
CA LYS A 124 0.01 -21.40 7.85
C LYS A 124 -1.40 -20.97 7.44
N GLU A 125 -2.43 -21.69 7.87
CA GLU A 125 -3.84 -21.39 7.58
C GLU A 125 -4.24 -20.01 8.09
N ARG A 126 -3.70 -19.59 9.24
CA ARG A 126 -3.97 -18.26 9.79
C ARG A 126 -3.26 -17.15 9.01
N TYR A 127 -2.05 -17.42 8.52
CA TYR A 127 -1.34 -16.50 7.62
C TYR A 127 -2.06 -16.34 6.28
N VAL A 128 -2.62 -17.43 5.74
CA VAL A 128 -3.46 -17.40 4.53
C VAL A 128 -4.70 -16.53 4.78
N GLU A 129 -5.46 -16.81 5.85
CA GLU A 129 -6.69 -16.08 6.15
C GLU A 129 -6.46 -14.57 6.32
N VAL A 130 -5.44 -14.20 7.10
CA VAL A 130 -5.09 -12.79 7.30
C VAL A 130 -4.52 -12.18 6.01
N GLY A 131 -3.70 -12.91 5.27
CA GLY A 131 -3.16 -12.48 3.98
C GLY A 131 -4.24 -12.18 2.95
N GLN A 132 -5.25 -13.04 2.82
CA GLN A 132 -6.41 -12.84 1.94
C GLN A 132 -7.17 -11.57 2.33
N LYS A 133 -7.46 -11.40 3.62
CA LYS A 133 -8.15 -10.19 4.13
C LYS A 133 -7.35 -8.91 3.90
N LEU A 134 -6.03 -8.96 4.11
CA LEU A 134 -5.14 -7.82 3.85
C LEU A 134 -5.08 -7.50 2.35
N MET A 135 -5.01 -8.51 1.48
CA MET A 135 -5.02 -8.30 0.03
C MET A 135 -6.33 -7.65 -0.42
N ASP A 136 -7.47 -8.19 -0.01
CA ASP A 136 -8.78 -7.65 -0.35
C ASP A 136 -8.91 -6.18 0.11
N LEU A 137 -8.51 -5.90 1.36
CA LEU A 137 -8.54 -4.57 1.93
C LEU A 137 -7.65 -3.57 1.16
N HIS A 138 -6.43 -3.98 0.77
CA HIS A 138 -5.48 -3.10 0.10
C HIS A 138 -5.72 -2.98 -1.41
N LEU A 139 -6.34 -3.96 -2.05
CA LEU A 139 -6.75 -3.87 -3.45
C LEU A 139 -7.99 -2.99 -3.61
N ASN A 140 -8.91 -3.07 -2.64
CA ASN A 140 -10.17 -2.34 -2.64
C ASN A 140 -10.16 -1.14 -1.69
N TYR A 141 -9.00 -0.53 -1.44
CA TYR A 141 -8.84 0.56 -0.47
C TYR A 141 -9.75 1.77 -0.75
N GLU A 142 -10.11 1.97 -2.01
CA GLU A 142 -11.02 3.03 -2.45
C GLU A 142 -12.49 2.68 -2.22
N GLU A 143 -12.86 1.44 -1.96
CA GLU A 143 -14.26 1.00 -1.80
C GLU A 143 -14.65 0.75 -0.33
N VAL A 144 -13.67 0.70 0.56
CA VAL A 144 -13.87 0.50 2.00
C VAL A 144 -14.86 1.55 2.55
N PRO A 145 -15.70 1.21 3.55
CA PRO A 145 -16.53 2.20 4.23
C PRO A 145 -15.68 3.32 4.86
N VAL A 146 -16.22 4.54 4.88
CA VAL A 146 -15.58 5.66 5.58
C VAL A 146 -15.47 5.35 7.08
N TYR A 147 -14.44 5.87 7.73
CA TYR A 147 -14.28 5.68 9.17
C TYR A 147 -15.25 6.57 9.95
N ASP A 148 -16.19 5.98 10.69
CA ASP A 148 -17.23 6.72 11.43
C ASP A 148 -16.72 7.41 12.71
N GLY A 149 -15.53 7.04 13.19
CA GLY A 149 -15.00 7.53 14.47
C GLY A 149 -14.36 8.92 14.42
N VAL A 150 -14.31 9.58 13.26
CA VAL A 150 -13.76 10.94 13.13
C VAL A 150 -14.83 12.02 13.27
N GLY A 151 -14.45 13.15 13.87
CA GLY A 151 -15.25 14.37 13.88
C GLY A 151 -14.98 15.21 12.63
N ILE A 152 -16.01 15.49 11.83
CA ILE A 152 -15.90 16.33 10.64
C ILE A 152 -16.52 17.69 10.93
N THR A 153 -15.72 18.75 10.80
CA THR A 153 -16.18 20.15 10.92
C THR A 153 -16.17 20.78 9.55
N THR A 154 -17.31 21.29 9.09
CA THR A 154 -17.47 21.97 7.79
C THR A 154 -18.02 23.38 7.93
N ALA A 155 -17.63 24.29 7.03
CA ALA A 155 -18.26 25.59 6.84
C ALA A 155 -19.70 25.47 6.25
N GLU A 156 -20.44 26.58 6.19
CA GLU A 156 -21.84 26.60 5.71
C GLU A 156 -22.00 26.12 4.25
N ASN A 157 -21.04 26.42 3.37
CA ASN A 157 -20.97 25.94 1.98
C ASN A 157 -19.54 25.44 1.70
N PRO A 158 -19.19 24.21 2.09
CA PRO A 158 -17.83 23.73 2.01
C PRO A 158 -17.46 23.36 0.57
N SER A 159 -16.32 23.86 0.11
CA SER A 159 -15.67 23.30 -1.09
C SER A 159 -14.93 22.02 -0.70
N TYR A 160 -14.97 20.99 -1.55
CA TYR A 160 -14.17 19.78 -1.36
C TYR A 160 -12.85 19.79 -2.15
N LYS A 161 -12.52 20.91 -2.79
CA LYS A 161 -11.27 21.05 -3.52
C LYS A 161 -10.07 21.10 -2.58
N VAL A 162 -9.06 20.32 -2.94
CA VAL A 162 -7.79 20.22 -2.22
C VAL A 162 -6.77 21.13 -2.84
N THR A 163 -6.11 21.93 -2.02
CA THR A 163 -4.89 22.65 -2.41
C THR A 163 -3.68 21.99 -1.78
N LYS A 164 -3.67 21.93 -0.45
CA LYS A 164 -2.66 21.24 0.34
C LYS A 164 -3.18 20.90 1.72
N MET A 165 -3.26 19.60 2.00
CA MET A 165 -3.61 19.12 3.34
C MET A 165 -2.44 19.32 4.31
N ARG A 166 -2.76 19.50 5.60
CA ARG A 166 -1.75 19.62 6.65
C ARG A 166 -2.29 19.17 8.00
N PHE A 167 -1.40 18.66 8.85
CA PHE A 167 -1.73 18.46 10.25
C PHE A 167 -1.96 19.80 10.96
N ALA A 168 -2.88 19.81 11.91
CA ALA A 168 -2.96 20.90 12.87
C ALA A 168 -1.65 20.97 13.69
N LYS A 169 -1.38 22.13 14.29
CA LYS A 169 -0.18 22.35 15.08
C LYS A 169 -0.54 22.45 16.55
N LYS A 170 0.09 21.61 17.38
CA LYS A 170 0.00 21.67 18.84
C LYS A 170 1.34 22.11 19.42
N ARG A 171 1.31 22.79 20.57
CA ARG A 171 2.52 23.08 21.34
C ARG A 171 2.80 21.94 22.29
N ASP A 172 4.01 21.39 22.20
CA ASP A 172 4.51 20.40 23.14
C ASP A 172 4.87 21.05 24.49
N GLU A 173 5.12 20.24 25.53
CA GLU A 173 5.49 20.70 26.89
C GLU A 173 6.74 21.60 26.88
N LYS A 174 7.59 21.45 25.85
CA LYS A 174 8.80 22.26 25.61
C LYS A 174 8.57 23.52 24.77
N GLY A 175 7.31 23.86 24.47
CA GLY A 175 6.92 25.04 23.69
C GLY A 175 7.20 24.94 22.19
N LYS A 176 7.63 23.77 21.68
CA LYS A 176 7.85 23.54 20.24
C LYS A 176 6.53 23.24 19.54
N SER A 177 6.37 23.76 18.32
CA SER A 177 5.23 23.45 17.47
C SER A 177 5.43 22.06 16.84
N VAL A 178 4.59 21.10 17.23
CA VAL A 178 4.57 19.73 16.72
C VAL A 178 3.27 19.50 15.97
N ASN A 179 3.28 18.57 15.01
CA ASN A 179 2.07 18.17 14.29
C ASN A 179 1.13 17.42 15.25
N ASP A 180 -0.14 17.80 15.23
CA ASP A 180 -1.20 17.10 15.91
C ASP A 180 -1.78 16.04 14.98
N LEU A 181 -1.42 14.77 15.21
CA LEU A 181 -1.86 13.64 14.40
C LEU A 181 -3.37 13.35 14.57
N SER A 182 -4.01 13.90 15.61
CA SER A 182 -5.45 13.73 15.79
C SER A 182 -6.29 14.55 14.81
N THR A 183 -5.71 15.58 14.19
CA THR A 183 -6.44 16.58 13.42
C THR A 183 -5.75 16.91 12.09
N ILE A 184 -6.46 16.67 10.99
CA ILE A 184 -6.05 17.01 9.62
C ILE A 184 -6.91 18.17 9.11
N ILE A 185 -6.24 19.23 8.66
CA ILE A 185 -6.86 20.34 7.94
C ILE A 185 -6.84 19.96 6.47
N PHE A 186 -8.03 19.66 5.92
CA PHE A 186 -8.20 19.26 4.52
C PHE A 186 -8.10 20.49 3.60
N ASN A 187 -8.86 21.53 3.93
CA ASN A 187 -8.79 22.85 3.30
C ASN A 187 -9.26 23.95 4.28
N ILE A 188 -9.60 25.14 3.79
CA ILE A 188 -10.08 26.24 4.65
C ILE A 188 -11.46 25.98 5.24
N ASP A 189 -12.27 25.15 4.59
CA ASP A 189 -13.67 24.91 4.94
C ASP A 189 -13.89 23.62 5.74
N ILE A 190 -12.97 22.65 5.63
CA ILE A 190 -13.11 21.28 6.14
C ILE A 190 -11.93 20.90 7.02
N THR A 191 -12.24 20.45 8.23
CA THR A 191 -11.27 19.89 9.18
C THR A 191 -11.76 18.54 9.70
N ILE A 192 -10.87 17.56 9.72
CA ILE A 192 -11.11 16.20 10.23
C ILE A 192 -10.37 16.08 11.55
N SER A 193 -11.07 15.65 12.59
CA SER A 193 -10.59 15.55 13.98
C SER A 193 -10.88 14.16 14.56
N ASN A 194 -10.30 13.85 15.72
CA ASN A 194 -10.44 12.55 16.41
C ASN A 194 -9.94 11.35 15.57
N ILE A 195 -8.89 11.54 14.79
CA ILE A 195 -8.24 10.44 14.06
C ILE A 195 -7.48 9.56 15.07
N PRO A 196 -7.71 8.24 15.09
CA PRO A 196 -7.02 7.35 16.02
C PRO A 196 -5.52 7.28 15.72
N GLU A 197 -4.68 7.44 16.74
CA GLU A 197 -3.21 7.39 16.59
C GLU A 197 -2.73 6.06 15.99
N LYS A 198 -3.44 4.97 16.30
CA LYS A 198 -3.22 3.64 15.74
C LYS A 198 -3.20 3.61 14.21
N ALA A 199 -3.96 4.48 13.54
CA ALA A 199 -4.00 4.53 12.08
C ALA A 199 -2.66 4.97 11.45
N TYR A 200 -1.78 5.61 12.23
CA TYR A 200 -0.45 6.01 11.77
C TYR A 200 0.60 4.89 11.92
N GLU A 201 0.29 3.81 12.65
CA GLU A 201 1.18 2.64 12.75
C GLU A 201 1.30 1.87 11.43
N TYR A 202 0.30 1.99 10.55
CA TYR A 202 0.39 1.41 9.21
C TYR A 202 1.32 2.24 8.33
N VAL A 203 2.58 1.82 8.29
CA VAL A 203 3.66 2.47 7.54
C VAL A 203 3.96 1.71 6.27
N VAL A 204 3.94 2.42 5.15
CA VAL A 204 4.27 1.91 3.83
C VAL A 204 5.40 2.77 3.29
N ASN A 205 6.52 2.16 2.88
CA ASN A 205 7.68 2.85 2.34
C ASN A 205 8.14 4.02 3.25
N GLY A 206 8.23 3.80 4.57
CA GLY A 206 8.74 4.78 5.54
C GLY A 206 7.87 6.00 5.86
N ARG A 207 6.60 6.02 5.40
CA ARG A 207 5.58 7.00 5.82
C ARG A 207 4.27 6.29 6.13
N SER A 208 3.45 6.87 7.00
CA SER A 208 2.10 6.33 7.22
C SER A 208 1.24 6.45 5.96
N ALA A 209 0.27 5.54 5.78
CA ALA A 209 -0.64 5.61 4.63
C ALA A 209 -1.40 6.95 4.57
N ILE A 210 -1.74 7.53 5.72
CA ILE A 210 -2.40 8.84 5.83
C ILE A 210 -1.46 9.96 5.35
N GLU A 211 -0.18 9.93 5.74
CA GLU A 211 0.82 10.90 5.28
C GLU A 211 1.07 10.81 3.77
N TRP A 212 0.94 9.62 3.17
CA TRP A 212 1.01 9.48 1.71
C TRP A 212 -0.12 10.25 1.03
N ILE A 213 -1.36 10.15 1.52
CA ILE A 213 -2.47 10.92 0.95
C ILE A 213 -2.20 12.42 1.07
N ILE A 214 -1.74 12.90 2.23
CA ILE A 214 -1.40 14.32 2.45
C ILE A 214 -0.28 14.79 1.51
N ASP A 215 0.74 13.96 1.26
CA ASP A 215 1.89 14.31 0.44
C ASP A 215 1.60 14.26 -1.07
N GLN A 216 0.82 13.29 -1.51
CA GLN A 216 0.51 13.08 -2.93
C GLN A 216 -0.64 13.97 -3.40
N TYR A 217 -1.74 14.04 -2.65
CA TYR A 217 -2.91 14.86 -2.99
C TYR A 217 -2.70 16.32 -2.58
N GLN A 218 -1.82 17.02 -3.29
CA GLN A 218 -1.65 18.47 -3.23
C GLN A 218 -1.33 18.99 -4.62
N VAL A 219 -1.80 20.20 -4.94
CA VAL A 219 -1.53 20.83 -6.24
C VAL A 219 -0.03 21.15 -6.32
N LYS A 220 0.66 20.59 -7.32
CA LYS A 220 2.09 20.81 -7.57
C LYS A 220 2.31 21.22 -9.01
N THR A 221 3.16 22.23 -9.20
CA THR A 221 3.65 22.61 -10.52
C THR A 221 5.14 22.33 -10.60
N ASP A 222 5.56 21.52 -11.57
CA ASP A 222 6.98 21.33 -11.85
C ASP A 222 7.55 22.61 -12.48
N LYS A 223 8.61 23.14 -11.88
CA LYS A 223 9.22 24.40 -12.32
C LYS A 223 9.92 24.29 -13.67
N LYS A 224 10.37 23.10 -14.05
CA LYS A 224 11.14 22.91 -15.30
C LYS A 224 10.22 22.74 -16.51
N SER A 225 9.22 21.85 -16.40
CA SER A 225 8.26 21.60 -17.48
C SER A 225 7.10 22.59 -17.49
N GLY A 226 6.79 23.23 -16.36
CA GLY A 226 5.60 24.07 -16.20
C GLY A 226 4.29 23.28 -16.09
N ILE A 227 4.35 21.93 -16.08
CA ILE A 227 3.17 21.07 -15.97
C ILE A 227 2.67 21.12 -14.53
N THR A 228 1.37 21.35 -14.38
CA THR A 228 0.66 21.32 -13.10
C THR A 228 -0.06 20.00 -12.96
N ASP A 229 0.17 19.34 -11.84
CA ASP A 229 -0.52 18.14 -11.39
C ASP A 229 -1.53 18.56 -10.33
N ASP A 230 -2.81 18.55 -10.71
CA ASP A 230 -3.94 18.89 -9.84
C ASP A 230 -4.73 17.61 -9.51
N PRO A 231 -4.71 17.14 -8.25
CA PRO A 231 -5.43 15.92 -7.87
C PRO A 231 -6.96 16.06 -7.99
N ASN A 232 -7.50 17.28 -8.04
CA ASN A 232 -8.94 17.50 -8.18
C ASN A 232 -9.45 17.14 -9.58
N ASP A 233 -8.56 17.06 -10.58
CA ASP A 233 -8.93 16.71 -11.97
C ASP A 233 -9.02 15.19 -12.18
N TYR A 234 -8.68 14.38 -11.17
CA TYR A 234 -8.68 12.91 -11.28
C TYR A 234 -10.09 12.31 -11.33
N SER A 235 -11.04 12.91 -10.60
CA SER A 235 -12.41 12.39 -10.48
C SER A 235 -13.42 13.53 -10.63
N GLU A 236 -14.55 13.22 -11.26
CA GLU A 236 -15.70 14.13 -11.37
C GLU A 236 -16.40 14.34 -10.01
N ASP A 237 -16.23 13.41 -9.05
CA ASP A 237 -16.74 13.57 -7.69
C ASP A 237 -15.81 14.45 -6.86
N GLU A 238 -16.27 15.66 -6.54
CA GLU A 238 -15.52 16.60 -5.68
C GLU A 238 -15.19 15.99 -4.31
N LYS A 239 -15.98 15.03 -3.81
CA LYS A 239 -15.76 14.37 -2.53
C LYS A 239 -14.80 13.19 -2.61
N TYR A 240 -14.28 12.85 -3.79
CA TYR A 240 -13.41 11.70 -3.99
C TYR A 240 -12.22 11.69 -3.02
N ILE A 241 -11.44 12.76 -3.01
CA ILE A 241 -10.22 12.85 -2.18
C ILE A 241 -10.57 12.88 -0.68
N PHE A 242 -11.67 13.54 -0.34
CA PHE A 242 -12.17 13.59 1.04
C PHE A 242 -12.57 12.21 1.55
N ASN A 243 -13.40 11.49 0.78
CA ASN A 243 -13.82 10.13 1.09
C ASN A 243 -12.61 9.19 1.12
N LEU A 244 -11.69 9.31 0.16
CA LEU A 244 -10.46 8.52 0.11
C LEU A 244 -9.66 8.66 1.40
N LEU A 245 -9.45 9.87 1.91
CA LEU A 245 -8.74 10.08 3.17
C LEU A 245 -9.43 9.36 4.34
N LEU A 246 -10.76 9.44 4.43
CA LEU A 246 -11.55 8.75 5.47
C LEU A 246 -11.49 7.23 5.34
N ARG A 247 -11.49 6.72 4.11
CA ARG A 247 -11.33 5.29 3.81
C ARG A 247 -9.96 4.80 4.19
N ILE A 248 -8.91 5.54 3.87
CA ILE A 248 -7.52 5.20 4.23
C ILE A 248 -7.33 5.17 5.75
N ILE A 249 -7.97 6.07 6.51
CA ILE A 249 -7.97 5.99 7.98
C ILE A 249 -8.55 4.63 8.43
N ASN A 250 -9.67 4.20 7.83
CA ASN A 250 -10.29 2.91 8.15
C ASN A 250 -9.40 1.73 7.76
N VAL A 251 -8.85 1.75 6.53
CA VAL A 251 -7.91 0.75 6.02
C VAL A 251 -6.73 0.62 6.98
N SER A 252 -6.09 1.72 7.36
CA SER A 252 -4.97 1.68 8.30
C SER A 252 -5.31 1.01 9.63
N VAL A 253 -6.46 1.35 10.23
CA VAL A 253 -6.89 0.74 11.49
C VAL A 253 -7.12 -0.76 11.33
N GLN A 254 -7.84 -1.16 10.29
CA GLN A 254 -8.13 -2.57 9.98
C GLN A 254 -6.86 -3.36 9.68
N THR A 255 -5.92 -2.78 8.93
CA THR A 255 -4.63 -3.39 8.63
C THR A 255 -3.83 -3.65 9.90
N VAL A 256 -3.77 -2.68 10.82
CA VAL A 256 -3.09 -2.88 12.11
C VAL A 256 -3.78 -3.98 12.94
N ASP A 257 -5.12 -4.03 12.94
CA ASP A 257 -5.87 -5.10 13.60
C ASP A 257 -5.58 -6.48 13.02
N LEU A 258 -5.57 -6.59 11.69
CA LEU A 258 -5.28 -7.83 10.97
C LEU A 258 -3.85 -8.30 11.24
N VAL A 259 -2.87 -7.40 11.14
CA VAL A 259 -1.45 -7.68 11.42
C VAL A 259 -1.25 -8.13 12.88
N ASN A 260 -1.89 -7.46 13.84
CA ASN A 260 -1.80 -7.85 15.25
C ASN A 260 -2.54 -9.17 15.55
N SER A 261 -3.42 -9.62 14.66
CA SER A 261 -4.13 -10.90 14.78
C SER A 261 -3.37 -12.10 14.21
N LEU A 262 -2.18 -11.86 13.62
CA LEU A 262 -1.30 -12.92 13.15
C LEU A 262 -0.79 -13.75 14.33
N PRO A 263 -0.58 -15.07 14.13
CA PRO A 263 -0.05 -15.92 15.17
C PRO A 263 1.44 -15.60 15.39
N LYS A 264 1.96 -16.02 16.54
CA LYS A 264 3.39 -15.94 16.84
C LYS A 264 4.21 -16.58 15.71
N PHE A 265 5.30 -15.92 15.32
CA PHE A 265 6.17 -16.37 14.25
C PHE A 265 7.02 -17.55 14.71
N GLU A 266 6.69 -18.74 14.21
CA GLU A 266 7.42 -19.99 14.46
C GLU A 266 7.65 -20.72 13.14
N VAL A 267 8.91 -21.00 12.82
CA VAL A 267 9.30 -21.75 11.63
C VAL A 267 9.07 -23.24 11.87
N GLU A 268 8.51 -23.94 10.88
CA GLU A 268 8.38 -25.40 10.89
C GLU A 268 9.75 -26.03 10.58
N GLU A 269 10.19 -27.01 11.38
CA GLU A 269 11.48 -27.70 11.24
C GLU A 269 11.50 -28.66 10.05
#